data_AF-A0A484AS64-F1
#
_entry.id   AF-A0A484AS64-F1
#
_cell.length_a   1.000
_cell.length_b   1.000
_cell.length_c   1.000
_cell.angle_alpha   90.00
_cell.angle_beta   90.00
_cell.angle_gamma   90.00
#
_symmetry.space_group_name_H-M   'P 1'
#
loop_
_entity.id
_entity.type
_entity.pdbx_description
1 polymer ?
#
loop_
_entity_poly.entity_id
_entity_poly.type
_entity_poly.pdbx_seq_one_letter_code
_entity_poly.pdbx_strand_id
1 'polypeptide(L)'
;SYNTYQTVNYGWRQPNGSFDGLMGRFQRYELDFGQLAIFMRLDRIALCDFVAETYRVRAGIMFRQPPLSAVANIFSMPFQIDVWISIIVLVVITIVVMLLEMLFSPHTHKMSYMDSLNFVWGAMCQQGFYVDVRNRSGRIIVFTTFVAALFLFTSFSANIVALLQSPSDAIQTLGDLGQSPLEIGVQDTQYNKIYFTESTDPVTKSLYHKKIATKGDNAYMRPALGMEKMRTGLFAYQVELQAGYQVVSDTFSEPEKCGLMELEPFQLPMMAIPTRKNFPYKELFRRQLRWQREVSLVNREERKWIPQKPKCESGVGGFVSIGLTECRYAFRIFGYGTALSFAVFICELIRSHIKGIYKIFKGSRRVQY
;
A
#
# COMPACT_ATOMS: atom_id res chain seq x y z
N SER A 1 16.97 -23.49 48.72
CA SER A 1 16.29 -22.48 47.90
C SER A 1 17.33 -21.76 47.06
N TYR A 2 17.01 -21.35 45.84
CA TYR A 2 17.89 -20.46 45.06
C TYR A 2 17.74 -19.03 45.56
N ASN A 3 18.85 -18.29 45.69
CA ASN A 3 18.82 -16.89 46.08
C ASN A 3 18.47 -16.03 44.85
N THR A 4 17.19 -15.80 44.62
CA THR A 4 16.69 -15.05 43.45
C THR A 4 16.52 -13.57 43.78
N TYR A 5 17.02 -12.71 42.89
CA TYR A 5 16.89 -11.25 43.00
C TYR A 5 16.13 -10.71 41.80
N GLN A 6 15.05 -9.97 42.05
CA GLN A 6 14.35 -9.22 41.02
C GLN A 6 15.04 -7.87 40.79
N THR A 7 15.19 -7.48 39.52
CA THR A 7 15.76 -6.18 39.12
C THR A 7 14.73 -5.37 38.36
N VAL A 8 14.79 -4.04 38.50
CA VAL A 8 13.80 -3.11 37.90
C VAL A 8 14.08 -2.86 36.42
N ASN A 9 15.35 -2.91 36.01
CA ASN A 9 15.76 -2.72 34.61
C ASN A 9 16.95 -3.63 34.23
N TYR A 10 17.17 -3.77 32.92
CA TYR A 10 18.24 -4.61 32.37
C TYR A 10 19.66 -4.10 32.64
N GLY A 11 19.79 -2.84 33.04
CA GLY A 11 21.07 -2.20 33.27
C GLY A 11 21.61 -1.48 32.03
N TRP A 12 21.73 -0.16 32.16
CA TRP A 12 22.25 0.77 31.18
C TRP A 12 23.44 1.52 31.75
N ARG A 13 24.36 1.91 30.87
CA ARG A 13 25.57 2.62 31.24
C ARG A 13 25.23 4.06 31.63
N GLN A 14 25.59 4.43 32.85
CA GLN A 14 25.44 5.78 33.37
C GLN A 14 26.64 6.66 32.97
N PRO A 15 26.53 8.00 33.02
CA PRO A 15 27.64 8.92 32.68
C PRO A 15 28.90 8.71 33.53
N ASN A 16 28.74 8.22 34.76
CA ASN A 16 29.84 7.89 35.68
C ASN A 16 30.56 6.58 35.34
N GLY A 17 30.15 5.87 34.27
CA GLY A 17 30.72 4.58 33.86
C GLY A 17 30.20 3.36 34.61
N SER A 18 29.39 3.54 35.66
CA SER A 18 28.69 2.44 36.34
C SER A 18 27.46 2.00 35.56
N PHE A 19 27.06 0.74 35.74
CA PHE A 19 25.78 0.24 35.25
C PHE A 19 24.76 0.18 36.38
N ASP A 20 23.50 0.46 36.08
CA ASP A 20 22.39 0.20 36.96
C ASP A 20 21.80 -1.20 36.73
N GLY A 21 20.74 -1.56 37.47
CA GLY A 21 19.96 -2.76 37.20
C GLY A 21 20.71 -4.08 37.28
N LEU A 22 20.32 -4.99 36.37
CA LEU A 22 20.95 -6.30 36.22
C LEU A 22 22.44 -6.19 35.89
N MET A 23 22.84 -5.32 34.95
CA MET A 23 24.26 -5.16 34.59
C MET A 23 25.10 -4.59 35.74
N GLY A 24 24.56 -3.68 36.54
CA GLY A 24 25.24 -3.15 37.72
C GLY A 24 25.54 -4.22 38.77
N ARG A 25 24.63 -5.19 38.94
CA ARG A 25 24.85 -6.33 39.84
C ARG A 25 25.88 -7.31 39.29
N PHE A 26 25.90 -7.54 37.97
CA PHE A 26 26.98 -8.31 37.34
C PHE A 26 28.33 -7.60 37.46
N GLN A 27 28.37 -6.27 37.34
CA GLN A 27 29.57 -5.47 37.52
C GLN A 27 30.16 -5.60 38.94
N ARG A 28 29.30 -5.77 39.96
CA ARG A 28 29.69 -5.98 41.36
C ARG A 28 29.84 -7.45 41.77
N TYR A 29 29.76 -8.39 40.81
CA TYR A 29 29.84 -9.83 41.06
C TYR A 29 28.81 -10.38 42.08
N GLU A 30 27.63 -9.76 42.16
CA GLU A 30 26.56 -10.17 43.10
C GLU A 30 25.70 -11.33 42.59
N LEU A 31 25.79 -11.64 41.29
CA LEU A 31 24.94 -12.61 40.60
C LEU A 31 25.77 -13.61 39.80
N ASP A 32 25.38 -14.88 39.82
CA ASP A 32 26.02 -15.94 39.02
C ASP A 32 25.48 -16.00 37.59
N PHE A 33 24.17 -15.98 37.41
CA PHE A 33 23.51 -16.03 36.10
C PHE A 33 22.14 -15.34 36.13
N GLY A 34 21.69 -14.87 34.96
CA GLY A 34 20.36 -14.31 34.77
C GLY A 34 19.34 -15.40 34.45
N GLN A 35 18.15 -15.33 35.05
CA GLN A 35 17.01 -16.18 34.66
C GLN A 35 16.31 -15.69 33.38
N LEU A 36 16.78 -14.58 32.80
CA LEU A 36 16.24 -13.94 31.61
C LEU A 36 17.32 -13.76 30.57
N ALA A 37 16.91 -13.62 29.31
CA ALA A 37 17.83 -13.24 28.24
C ALA A 37 17.91 -11.72 28.12
N ILE A 38 19.06 -11.19 27.69
CA ILE A 38 19.25 -9.78 27.37
C ILE A 38 19.98 -9.64 26.04
N PHE A 39 19.86 -8.47 25.40
CA PHE A 39 20.64 -8.13 24.22
C PHE A 39 22.14 -8.24 24.46
N MET A 40 22.82 -8.98 23.58
CA MET A 40 24.27 -9.11 23.54
C MET A 40 24.93 -7.84 22.98
N ARG A 41 24.92 -6.76 23.75
CA ARG A 41 25.60 -5.50 23.41
C ARG A 41 27.09 -5.57 23.78
N LEU A 42 27.93 -4.85 23.02
CA LEU A 42 29.38 -4.81 23.21
C LEU A 42 29.78 -4.28 24.60
N ASP A 43 29.05 -3.30 25.12
CA ASP A 43 29.25 -2.73 26.45
C ASP A 43 28.98 -3.74 27.59
N ARG A 44 28.06 -4.68 27.38
CA ARG A 44 27.72 -5.74 28.33
C ARG A 44 28.65 -6.95 28.27
N ILE A 45 29.18 -7.27 27.09
CA ILE A 45 30.15 -8.36 26.89
C ILE A 45 31.43 -8.11 27.71
N ALA A 46 31.78 -6.85 27.98
CA ALA A 46 32.89 -6.51 28.87
C ALA A 46 32.65 -6.95 30.33
N LEU A 47 31.39 -6.92 30.80
CA LEU A 47 31.02 -7.17 32.20
C LEU A 47 30.61 -8.61 32.47
N CYS A 48 29.93 -9.24 31.51
CA CYS A 48 29.37 -10.58 31.66
C CYS A 48 29.71 -11.45 30.46
N ASP A 49 29.52 -12.75 30.63
CA ASP A 49 29.61 -13.72 29.54
C ASP A 49 28.21 -14.16 29.12
N PHE A 50 28.04 -14.52 27.85
CA PHE A 50 26.80 -15.07 27.34
C PHE A 50 26.93 -16.57 27.09
N VAL A 51 25.89 -17.32 27.46
CA VAL A 51 25.86 -18.79 27.32
C VAL A 51 25.64 -19.17 25.86
N ALA A 52 24.45 -18.90 25.34
CA ALA A 52 24.03 -19.18 23.97
C ALA A 52 22.89 -18.23 23.58
N GLU A 53 22.78 -17.96 22.28
CA GLU A 53 21.70 -17.19 21.69
C GLU A 53 20.37 -17.92 21.87
N THR A 54 19.37 -17.23 22.43
CA THR A 54 18.05 -17.80 22.69
C THR A 54 17.02 -17.29 21.71
N TYR A 55 16.84 -15.97 21.63
CA TYR A 55 15.74 -15.36 20.90
C TYR A 55 16.17 -14.10 20.17
N ARG A 56 15.60 -13.86 18.98
CA ARG A 56 15.80 -12.63 18.21
C ARG A 56 14.53 -11.79 18.28
N VAL A 57 14.59 -10.70 19.05
CA VAL A 57 13.53 -9.69 19.03
C VAL A 57 13.58 -8.98 17.69
N ARG A 58 12.41 -8.83 17.06
CA ARG A 58 12.25 -8.06 15.83
C ARG A 58 11.41 -6.85 16.15
N ALA A 59 11.96 -5.67 15.93
CA ALA A 59 11.24 -4.42 16.11
C ALA A 59 11.14 -3.75 14.75
N GLY A 60 9.92 -3.51 14.29
CA GLY A 60 9.65 -3.01 12.95
C GLY A 60 8.60 -1.90 12.99
N ILE A 61 8.63 -1.08 11.95
CA ILE A 61 7.62 -0.07 11.69
C ILE A 61 6.50 -0.74 10.90
N MET A 62 5.35 -0.90 11.53
CA MET A 62 4.12 -1.38 10.89
C MET A 62 3.31 -0.20 10.39
N PHE A 63 2.71 -0.33 9.22
CA PHE A 63 1.76 0.64 8.69
C PHE A 63 0.82 -0.02 7.69
N ARG A 64 -0.26 0.67 7.35
CA ARG A 64 -1.16 0.26 6.27
C ARG A 64 -0.76 0.96 4.98
N GLN A 65 -0.60 0.20 3.90
CA GLN A 65 -0.41 0.80 2.58
C GLN A 65 -1.64 1.62 2.21
N PRO A 66 -1.47 2.82 1.61
CA PRO A 66 -2.59 3.56 1.07
C PRO A 66 -3.27 2.74 -0.03
N PRO A 67 -4.58 2.95 -0.29
CA PRO A 67 -5.25 2.28 -1.39
C PRO A 67 -4.65 2.75 -2.72
N LEU A 68 -4.63 1.86 -3.72
CA LEU A 68 -4.08 2.15 -5.05
C LEU A 68 -4.77 3.35 -5.73
N SER A 69 -6.03 3.61 -5.37
CA SER A 69 -6.87 4.73 -5.82
C SER A 69 -6.31 6.11 -5.45
N ALA A 70 -5.61 6.18 -4.32
CA ALA A 70 -5.05 7.41 -3.80
C ALA A 70 -3.74 7.78 -4.52
N VAL A 71 -2.99 6.81 -5.01
CA VAL A 71 -1.63 7.02 -5.53
C VAL A 71 -1.61 7.08 -7.06
N ALA A 72 -2.48 6.33 -7.73
CA ALA A 72 -2.47 6.22 -9.20
C ALA A 72 -3.87 6.38 -9.79
N ASN A 73 -3.94 6.63 -11.10
CA ASN A 73 -5.20 6.62 -11.84
C ASN A 73 -5.63 5.18 -12.11
N ILE A 74 -6.51 4.64 -11.26
CA ILE A 74 -7.01 3.27 -11.40
C ILE A 74 -7.67 3.03 -12.75
N PHE A 75 -8.35 4.02 -13.32
CA PHE A 75 -9.12 3.84 -14.56
C PHE A 75 -8.25 3.59 -15.80
N SER A 76 -6.95 3.91 -15.77
CA SER A 76 -6.02 3.60 -16.87
C SER A 76 -5.26 2.28 -16.69
N MET A 77 -5.25 1.72 -15.48
CA MET A 77 -4.53 0.48 -15.13
C MET A 77 -5.20 -0.86 -15.51
N PRO A 78 -6.50 -0.98 -15.86
CA PRO A 78 -7.10 -2.30 -16.09
C PRO A 78 -6.55 -3.01 -17.34
N PHE A 79 -5.99 -2.23 -18.27
CA PHE A 79 -5.39 -2.70 -19.50
C PHE A 79 -3.98 -2.13 -19.66
N GLN A 80 -3.08 -2.96 -20.18
CA GLN A 80 -1.76 -2.51 -20.60
C GLN A 80 -1.86 -1.56 -21.80
N ILE A 81 -0.83 -0.75 -22.01
CA ILE A 81 -0.78 0.24 -23.10
C ILE A 81 -0.99 -0.43 -24.46
N ASP A 82 -0.46 -1.64 -24.67
CA ASP A 82 -0.62 -2.39 -25.92
C ASP A 82 -2.09 -2.76 -26.20
N VAL A 83 -2.86 -3.08 -25.16
CA VAL A 83 -4.29 -3.37 -25.28
C VAL A 83 -5.06 -2.08 -25.58
N TRP A 84 -4.70 -0.95 -24.95
CA TRP A 84 -5.29 0.34 -25.28
C TRP A 84 -5.07 0.73 -26.75
N ILE A 85 -3.85 0.54 -27.25
CA ILE A 85 -3.53 0.77 -28.67
C ILE A 85 -4.36 -0.17 -29.55
N SER A 86 -4.47 -1.44 -29.18
CA SER A 86 -5.26 -2.43 -29.92
C SER A 86 -6.75 -2.07 -29.97
N ILE A 87 -7.31 -1.51 -28.89
CA ILE A 87 -8.69 -1.01 -28.86
C ILE A 87 -8.87 0.16 -29.82
N ILE A 88 -7.93 1.12 -29.84
CA ILE A 88 -7.98 2.25 -30.78
C ILE A 88 -7.91 1.76 -32.22
N VAL A 89 -7.00 0.83 -32.51
CA VAL A 89 -6.87 0.22 -33.84
C VAL A 89 -8.16 -0.51 -34.23
N LEU A 90 -8.76 -1.27 -33.31
CA LEU A 90 -10.02 -1.96 -33.53
C LEU A 90 -11.15 -0.96 -33.86
N VAL A 91 -11.27 0.14 -33.12
CA VAL A 91 -12.27 1.19 -33.37
C VAL A 91 -12.07 1.85 -34.74
N VAL A 92 -10.83 2.16 -35.12
CA VAL A 92 -10.54 2.73 -36.44
C VAL A 92 -10.89 1.73 -37.55
N ILE A 93 -10.52 0.46 -37.39
CA ILE A 93 -10.83 -0.59 -38.36
C ILE A 93 -12.35 -0.78 -38.51
N THR A 94 -13.11 -0.81 -37.41
CA THR A 94 -14.57 -0.97 -37.47
C THR A 94 -15.24 0.24 -38.13
N ILE A 95 -14.77 1.46 -37.87
CA ILE A 95 -15.21 2.67 -38.57
C ILE A 95 -14.95 2.55 -40.07
N VAL A 96 -13.73 2.20 -40.48
CA VAL A 96 -13.36 2.07 -41.89
C VAL A 96 -14.21 1.00 -42.59
N VAL A 97 -14.36 -0.17 -41.98
CA VAL A 97 -15.16 -1.26 -42.52
C VAL A 97 -16.64 -0.86 -42.64
N MET A 98 -17.19 -0.13 -41.67
CA MET A 98 -18.56 0.38 -41.72
C MET A 98 -18.73 1.45 -42.83
N LEU A 99 -17.75 2.34 -43.00
CA LEU A 99 -17.76 3.33 -44.08
C LEU A 99 -17.68 2.67 -45.46
N LEU A 100 -16.84 1.64 -45.62
CA LEU A 100 -16.77 0.86 -46.86
C LEU A 100 -18.09 0.13 -47.14
N GLU A 101 -18.72 -0.46 -46.13
CA GLU A 101 -20.05 -1.08 -46.26
C GLU A 101 -21.09 -0.08 -46.78
N MET A 102 -21.06 1.16 -46.28
CA MET A 102 -21.96 2.21 -46.76
C MET A 102 -21.66 2.69 -48.18
N LEU A 103 -20.38 2.78 -48.55
CA LEU A 103 -19.97 3.25 -49.87
C LEU A 103 -20.28 2.25 -50.99
N PHE A 104 -20.10 0.96 -50.71
CA PHE A 104 -20.28 -0.11 -51.71
C PHE A 104 -21.65 -0.79 -51.64
N SER A 105 -22.48 -0.47 -50.65
CA SER A 105 -23.83 -1.03 -50.54
C SER A 105 -24.75 -0.51 -51.66
N PRO A 106 -25.42 -1.40 -52.41
CA PRO A 106 -26.43 -1.01 -53.39
C PRO A 106 -27.74 -0.53 -52.75
N HIS A 107 -27.90 -0.70 -51.43
CA HIS A 107 -29.05 -0.22 -50.68
C HIS A 107 -28.80 1.18 -50.12
N THR A 108 -29.78 2.08 -50.31
CA THR A 108 -29.75 3.43 -49.74
C THR A 108 -29.91 3.35 -48.22
N HIS A 109 -28.81 3.52 -47.49
CA HIS A 109 -28.84 3.67 -46.04
C HIS A 109 -29.27 5.09 -45.67
N LYS A 110 -30.10 5.24 -44.62
CA LYS A 110 -30.50 6.56 -44.08
C LYS A 110 -29.43 7.21 -43.19
N MET A 111 -28.23 6.64 -43.15
CA MET A 111 -27.17 6.99 -42.21
C MET A 111 -26.19 7.96 -42.87
N SER A 112 -25.86 9.06 -42.20
CA SER A 112 -24.77 9.93 -42.60
C SER A 112 -23.41 9.32 -42.22
N TYR A 113 -22.32 9.73 -42.86
CA TYR A 113 -20.97 9.27 -42.51
C TYR A 113 -20.59 9.59 -41.05
N MET A 114 -21.11 10.70 -40.50
CA MET A 114 -20.90 11.07 -39.09
C MET A 114 -21.71 10.18 -38.14
N ASP A 115 -22.84 9.65 -38.59
CA ASP A 115 -23.64 8.72 -37.80
C ASP A 115 -22.92 7.38 -37.63
N SER A 116 -22.06 6.99 -38.57
CA SER A 116 -21.19 5.80 -38.46
C SER A 116 -20.17 5.93 -37.35
N LEU A 117 -19.61 7.12 -37.16
CA LEU A 117 -18.69 7.40 -36.05
C LEU A 117 -19.42 7.32 -34.72
N ASN A 118 -20.60 7.95 -34.63
CA ASN A 118 -21.44 7.91 -33.43
C ASN A 118 -21.91 6.49 -33.12
N PHE A 119 -22.20 5.69 -34.14
CA PHE A 119 -22.57 4.28 -33.98
C PHE A 119 -21.44 3.47 -33.34
N VAL A 120 -20.22 3.52 -33.89
CA VAL A 120 -19.09 2.75 -33.34
C VAL A 120 -18.73 3.23 -31.93
N TRP A 121 -18.72 4.54 -31.71
CA TRP A 121 -18.48 5.11 -30.38
C TRP A 121 -19.56 4.68 -29.37
N GLY A 122 -20.83 4.74 -29.77
CA GLY A 122 -21.96 4.27 -28.97
C GLY A 122 -21.85 2.78 -28.64
N ALA A 123 -21.50 1.93 -29.61
CA ALA A 123 -21.31 0.51 -29.41
C ALA A 123 -20.20 0.21 -28.38
N MET A 124 -19.07 0.94 -28.44
CA MET A 124 -18.00 0.83 -27.43
C MET A 124 -18.46 1.27 -26.03
N CYS A 125 -19.36 2.25 -25.95
CA CYS A 125 -20.01 2.67 -24.70
C CYS A 125 -21.21 1.79 -24.31
N GLN A 126 -21.43 0.65 -24.97
CA GLN A 126 -22.58 -0.25 -24.78
C GLN A 126 -23.95 0.42 -24.96
N GLN A 127 -24.00 1.48 -25.75
CA GLN A 127 -25.24 2.16 -26.12
C GLN A 127 -25.83 1.51 -27.37
N GLY A 128 -27.16 1.39 -27.37
CA GLY A 128 -27.90 1.02 -28.58
C GLY A 128 -27.88 2.14 -29.61
N PHE A 129 -28.13 1.80 -30.87
CA PHE A 129 -28.26 2.78 -31.94
C PHE A 129 -29.63 2.67 -32.62
N TYR A 130 -30.16 3.79 -33.09
CA TYR A 130 -31.53 3.90 -33.57
C TYR A 130 -31.72 3.52 -35.06
N VAL A 131 -30.63 3.28 -35.80
CA VAL A 131 -30.69 3.03 -37.25
C VAL A 131 -30.65 1.54 -37.55
N ASP A 132 -31.65 1.07 -38.29
CA ASP A 132 -31.74 -0.30 -38.76
C ASP A 132 -30.84 -0.57 -39.97
N VAL A 133 -29.83 -1.42 -39.78
CA VAL A 133 -29.01 -1.93 -40.88
C VAL A 133 -29.73 -3.10 -41.55
N ARG A 134 -30.17 -2.91 -42.81
CA ARG A 134 -30.90 -3.93 -43.58
C ARG A 134 -30.00 -5.00 -44.18
N ASN A 135 -28.74 -4.67 -44.47
CA ASN A 135 -27.80 -5.56 -45.14
C ASN A 135 -27.30 -6.67 -44.22
N ARG A 136 -27.16 -7.89 -44.75
CA ARG A 136 -26.61 -9.02 -43.98
C ARG A 136 -25.15 -8.79 -43.55
N SER A 137 -24.33 -8.21 -44.42
CA SER A 137 -22.94 -7.84 -44.14
C SER A 137 -22.84 -6.82 -43.01
N GLY A 138 -23.61 -5.73 -43.09
CA GLY A 138 -23.66 -4.70 -42.05
C GLY A 138 -24.14 -5.24 -40.70
N ARG A 139 -25.14 -6.15 -40.69
CA ARG A 139 -25.58 -6.83 -39.46
C ARG A 139 -24.49 -7.67 -38.80
N ILE A 140 -23.65 -8.33 -39.60
CA ILE A 140 -22.50 -9.09 -39.07
C ILE A 140 -21.50 -8.13 -38.42
N ILE A 141 -21.17 -7.00 -39.07
CA ILE A 141 -20.27 -5.98 -38.53
C ILE A 141 -20.80 -5.41 -37.20
N VAL A 142 -22.08 -5.05 -37.17
CA VAL A 142 -22.76 -4.57 -35.96
C VAL A 142 -22.68 -5.61 -34.84
N PHE A 143 -23.05 -6.86 -35.15
CA PHE A 143 -23.03 -7.95 -34.17
C PHE A 143 -21.63 -8.22 -33.62
N THR A 144 -20.62 -8.34 -34.48
CA THR A 144 -19.24 -8.59 -34.04
C THR A 144 -18.68 -7.42 -33.23
N THR A 145 -19.02 -6.18 -33.61
CA THR A 145 -18.63 -4.97 -32.85
C THR A 145 -19.24 -4.97 -31.44
N PHE A 146 -20.53 -5.26 -31.30
CA PHE A 146 -21.19 -5.33 -29.99
C PHE A 146 -20.67 -6.48 -29.13
N VAL A 147 -20.40 -7.65 -29.72
CA VAL A 147 -19.81 -8.78 -28.98
C VAL A 147 -18.40 -8.41 -28.48
N ALA A 148 -17.57 -7.80 -29.33
CA ALA A 148 -16.24 -7.34 -28.93
C ALA A 148 -16.31 -6.28 -27.82
N ALA A 149 -17.19 -5.28 -27.96
CA ALA A 149 -17.41 -4.25 -26.94
C ALA A 149 -17.90 -4.83 -25.61
N LEU A 150 -18.76 -5.86 -25.64
CA LEU A 150 -19.23 -6.57 -24.45
C LEU A 150 -18.07 -7.25 -23.72
N PHE A 151 -17.22 -8.01 -24.43
CA PHE A 151 -16.06 -8.67 -23.82
C PHE A 151 -15.06 -7.67 -23.24
N LEU A 152 -14.78 -6.57 -23.96
CA LEU A 152 -13.88 -5.52 -23.47
C LEU A 152 -14.43 -4.86 -22.19
N PHE A 153 -15.72 -4.53 -22.17
CA PHE A 153 -16.35 -3.92 -21.01
C PHE A 153 -16.40 -4.85 -19.80
N THR A 154 -16.75 -6.13 -19.99
CA THR A 154 -16.81 -7.09 -18.87
C THR A 154 -15.42 -7.33 -18.28
N SER A 155 -14.41 -7.45 -19.13
CA SER A 155 -13.01 -7.57 -18.69
C SER A 155 -12.54 -6.32 -17.95
N PHE A 156 -12.81 -5.13 -18.49
CA PHE A 156 -12.48 -3.86 -17.85
C PHE A 156 -13.16 -3.71 -16.48
N SER A 157 -14.45 -4.03 -16.40
CA SER A 157 -15.23 -3.95 -15.17
C SER A 157 -14.71 -4.90 -14.09
N ALA A 158 -14.40 -6.15 -14.45
CA ALA A 158 -13.84 -7.12 -13.51
C ALA A 158 -12.47 -6.67 -12.97
N ASN A 159 -11.59 -6.19 -13.85
CA ASN A 159 -10.25 -5.74 -13.47
C ASN A 159 -10.29 -4.49 -12.59
N ILE A 160 -11.18 -3.52 -12.86
CA ILE A 160 -11.32 -2.33 -12.00
C ILE A 160 -11.73 -2.71 -10.58
N VAL A 161 -12.70 -3.62 -10.43
CA VAL A 161 -13.18 -4.05 -9.10
C VAL A 161 -12.04 -4.70 -8.31
N ALA A 162 -11.26 -5.57 -8.96
CA ALA A 162 -10.09 -6.19 -8.33
C ALA A 162 -9.02 -5.16 -7.93
N LEU A 163 -8.74 -4.18 -8.80
CA LEU A 163 -7.74 -3.13 -8.54
C LEU A 163 -8.16 -2.17 -7.43
N LEU A 164 -9.46 -1.87 -7.29
CA LEU A 164 -9.97 -1.03 -6.19
C LEU A 164 -9.82 -1.69 -4.82
N GLN A 165 -9.87 -3.02 -4.78
CA GLN A 165 -9.71 -3.81 -3.56
C GLN A 165 -8.24 -4.11 -3.23
N SER A 166 -7.33 -3.91 -4.18
CA SER A 166 -5.90 -4.21 -4.01
C SER A 166 -5.19 -3.08 -3.27
N PRO A 167 -4.34 -3.39 -2.27
CA PRO A 167 -3.47 -2.39 -1.68
C PRO A 167 -2.47 -1.87 -2.73
N SER A 168 -1.97 -0.65 -2.53
CA SER A 168 -0.88 -0.14 -3.38
C SER A 168 0.47 -0.75 -2.99
N ASP A 169 1.48 -0.53 -3.84
CA ASP A 169 2.90 -0.83 -3.59
C ASP A 169 3.74 0.46 -3.45
N ALA A 170 3.13 1.54 -2.95
CA ALA A 170 3.74 2.87 -2.97
C ALA A 170 4.90 3.04 -1.98
N ILE A 171 4.91 2.27 -0.88
CA ILE A 171 5.91 2.39 0.19
C ILE A 171 6.50 1.01 0.47
N GLN A 172 7.68 0.73 -0.10
CA GLN A 172 8.38 -0.54 0.10
C GLN A 172 9.66 -0.41 0.92
N THR A 173 10.25 0.79 0.98
CA THR A 173 11.51 1.03 1.69
C THR A 173 11.36 2.05 2.81
N LEU A 174 12.32 2.06 3.73
CA LEU A 174 12.41 3.08 4.79
C LEU A 174 12.59 4.49 4.21
N GLY A 175 13.22 4.60 3.04
CA GLY A 175 13.39 5.87 2.32
C GLY A 175 12.05 6.43 1.85
N ASP A 176 11.22 5.58 1.22
CA ASP A 176 9.87 5.94 0.79
C ASP A 176 9.02 6.34 1.99
N LEU A 177 9.12 5.58 3.08
CA LEU A 177 8.42 5.89 4.33
C LEU A 177 8.83 7.27 4.87
N GLY A 178 10.12 7.62 4.81
CA GLY A 178 10.64 8.93 5.21
C GLY A 178 10.15 10.11 4.35
N GLN A 179 9.82 9.85 3.08
CA GLN A 179 9.26 10.85 2.15
C GLN A 179 7.74 10.90 2.19
N SER A 180 7.09 9.81 2.61
CA SER A 180 5.64 9.69 2.68
C SER A 180 5.01 10.71 3.64
N PRO A 181 3.71 11.03 3.49
CA PRO A 181 2.98 11.87 4.44
C PRO A 181 2.66 11.15 5.76
N LEU A 182 2.96 9.85 5.91
CA LEU A 182 2.65 9.08 7.12
C LEU A 182 3.39 9.62 8.33
N GLU A 183 2.68 9.88 9.41
CA GLU A 183 3.31 10.18 10.69
C GLU A 183 3.89 8.93 11.33
N ILE A 184 4.99 9.05 12.07
CA ILE A 184 5.60 7.90 12.78
C ILE A 184 5.42 8.07 14.28
N GLY A 185 5.07 6.96 14.94
CA GLY A 185 5.17 6.76 16.39
C GLY A 185 6.09 5.59 16.73
N VAL A 186 6.57 5.57 17.97
CA VAL A 186 7.52 4.57 18.45
C VAL A 186 6.99 3.99 19.76
N GLN A 187 7.17 2.69 19.95
CA GLN A 187 6.86 2.06 21.24
C GLN A 187 7.78 2.62 22.32
N ASP A 188 7.18 3.01 23.46
CA ASP A 188 7.91 3.52 24.62
C ASP A 188 8.71 2.42 25.32
N THR A 189 9.86 2.08 24.73
CA THR A 189 10.86 1.18 25.30
C THR A 189 12.21 1.87 25.31
N GLN A 190 12.99 1.64 26.37
CA GLN A 190 14.30 2.27 26.53
C GLN A 190 15.27 1.93 25.41
N TYR A 191 15.24 0.68 24.90
CA TYR A 191 16.14 0.26 23.84
C TYR A 191 15.85 0.99 22.52
N ASN A 192 14.59 1.31 22.21
CA ASN A 192 14.24 2.03 20.99
C ASN A 192 14.94 3.40 20.95
N LYS A 193 14.89 4.16 22.04
CA LYS A 193 15.58 5.47 22.15
C LYS A 193 17.06 5.34 21.81
N ILE A 194 17.71 4.30 22.32
CA ILE A 194 19.15 4.07 22.17
C ILE A 194 19.49 3.60 20.74
N TYR A 195 18.82 2.56 20.23
CA TYR A 195 19.13 2.01 18.91
C TYR A 195 18.81 2.95 17.75
N PHE A 196 17.78 3.81 17.87
CA PHE A 196 17.57 4.86 16.87
C PHE A 196 18.70 5.89 16.86
N THR A 197 19.26 6.25 18.03
CA THR A 197 20.38 7.19 18.12
C THR A 197 21.73 6.58 17.75
N GLU A 198 21.95 5.30 18.06
CA GLU A 198 23.19 4.56 17.75
C GLU A 198 23.21 3.99 16.33
N SER A 199 22.09 4.06 15.59
CA SER A 199 22.01 3.53 14.23
C SER A 199 23.02 4.22 13.29
N THR A 200 23.79 3.40 12.57
CA THR A 200 24.76 3.84 11.57
C THR A 200 24.16 4.00 10.18
N ASP A 201 22.97 3.44 9.94
CA ASP A 201 22.32 3.48 8.64
C ASP A 201 21.84 4.91 8.30
N PRO A 202 22.28 5.50 7.18
CA PRO A 202 21.90 6.86 6.80
C PRO A 202 20.39 7.01 6.60
N VAL A 203 19.70 5.98 6.10
CA VAL A 203 18.26 6.04 5.84
C VAL A 203 17.50 6.13 7.16
N THR A 204 17.80 5.24 8.09
CA THR A 204 17.20 5.23 9.44
C THR A 204 17.51 6.50 10.22
N LYS A 205 18.73 7.02 10.11
CA LYS A 205 19.11 8.29 10.73
C LYS A 205 18.31 9.46 10.16
N SER A 206 18.13 9.51 8.83
CA SER A 206 17.31 10.52 8.17
C SER A 206 15.83 10.43 8.60
N LEU A 207 15.30 9.21 8.72
CA LEU A 207 13.95 8.94 9.18
C LEU A 207 13.74 9.42 10.62
N TYR A 208 14.68 9.09 11.50
CA TYR A 208 14.67 9.49 12.91
C TYR A 208 14.66 11.01 13.05
N HIS A 209 15.61 11.72 12.43
CA HIS A 209 15.68 13.17 12.54
C HIS A 209 14.48 13.88 11.92
N LYS A 210 13.94 13.37 10.81
CA LYS A 210 12.84 14.02 10.10
C LYS A 210 11.49 13.82 10.78
N LYS A 211 11.19 12.61 11.27
CA LYS A 211 9.84 12.24 11.73
C LYS A 211 9.70 11.95 13.22
N ILE A 212 10.77 11.51 13.88
CA ILE A 212 10.72 11.07 15.29
C ILE A 212 11.26 12.16 16.21
N ALA A 213 12.46 12.65 15.94
CA ALA A 213 13.13 13.65 16.78
C ALA A 213 12.37 14.98 16.86
N THR A 214 11.67 15.37 15.78
CA THR A 214 10.84 16.58 15.72
C THR A 214 9.67 16.56 16.70
N LYS A 215 9.19 15.38 17.08
CA LYS A 215 8.06 15.18 18.01
C LYS A 215 8.50 15.01 19.47
N GLY A 216 9.80 14.81 19.74
CA GLY A 216 10.32 14.57 21.08
C GLY A 216 9.65 13.38 21.77
N ASP A 217 9.26 13.56 23.04
CA ASP A 217 8.64 12.50 23.83
C ASP A 217 7.24 12.10 23.35
N ASN A 218 6.53 12.97 22.62
CA ASN A 218 5.20 12.65 22.08
C ASN A 218 5.24 11.59 20.97
N ALA A 219 6.42 11.28 20.43
CA ALA A 219 6.61 10.17 19.51
C ALA A 219 6.46 8.81 20.20
N TYR A 220 6.75 8.73 21.51
CA TYR A 220 6.78 7.49 22.26
C TYR A 220 5.41 7.22 22.89
N MET A 221 4.86 6.04 22.63
CA MET A 221 3.53 5.67 23.11
C MET A 221 3.41 4.18 23.41
N ARG A 222 2.31 3.81 24.06
CA ARG A 222 2.00 2.40 24.36
C ARG A 222 1.53 1.66 23.10
N PRO A 223 1.83 0.35 22.96
CA PRO A 223 1.40 -0.45 21.82
C PRO A 223 -0.08 -0.31 21.45
N ALA A 224 -0.99 -0.45 22.40
CA ALA A 224 -2.43 -0.37 22.12
C ALA A 224 -2.83 0.97 21.46
N LEU A 225 -2.29 2.09 21.94
CA LEU A 225 -2.61 3.41 21.42
C LEU A 225 -1.96 3.67 20.06
N GLY A 226 -0.73 3.19 19.86
CA GLY A 226 -0.02 3.30 18.57
C GLY A 226 -0.67 2.46 17.46
N MET A 227 -1.08 1.23 17.79
CA MET A 227 -1.75 0.33 16.85
C MET A 227 -3.13 0.83 16.46
N GLU A 228 -3.89 1.42 17.39
CA GLU A 228 -5.19 2.03 17.07
C GLU A 228 -5.03 3.25 16.16
N LYS A 229 -4.05 4.12 16.42
CA LYS A 229 -3.72 5.25 15.53
C LYS A 229 -3.32 4.78 14.13
N MET A 230 -2.55 3.68 14.03
CA MET A 230 -2.19 3.05 12.76
C MET A 230 -3.42 2.48 12.03
N ARG A 231 -4.41 1.98 12.77
CA ARG A 231 -5.64 1.42 12.19
C ARG A 231 -6.51 2.50 11.55
N THR A 232 -6.76 3.60 12.27
CA THR A 232 -7.74 4.63 11.88
C THR A 232 -7.14 5.79 11.08
N GLY A 233 -5.83 5.99 11.13
CA GLY A 233 -5.16 7.17 10.59
C GLY A 233 -4.01 6.88 9.63
N LEU A 234 -3.48 7.95 9.02
CA LEU A 234 -2.26 7.95 8.22
C LEU A 234 -1.03 7.90 9.14
N PHE A 235 -0.88 6.78 9.85
CA PHE A 235 0.11 6.61 10.89
C PHE A 235 0.87 5.30 10.72
N ALA A 236 2.18 5.37 10.93
CA ALA A 236 3.10 4.25 10.96
C ALA A 236 3.63 4.10 12.39
N TYR A 237 3.61 2.89 12.91
CA TYR A 237 3.95 2.64 14.31
C TYR A 237 5.08 1.63 14.43
N GLN A 238 6.17 2.05 15.07
CA GLN A 238 7.27 1.17 15.44
C GLN A 238 6.90 0.41 16.71
N VAL A 239 6.94 -0.93 16.61
CA VAL A 239 6.58 -1.84 17.68
C VAL A 239 7.44 -3.10 17.60
N GLU A 240 7.59 -3.80 18.72
CA GLU A 240 8.00 -5.21 18.68
C GLU A 240 6.99 -6.01 17.84
N LEU A 241 7.46 -6.65 16.77
CA LEU A 241 6.58 -7.25 15.76
C LEU A 241 5.62 -8.26 16.38
N GLN A 242 6.09 -9.02 17.37
CA GLN A 242 5.30 -10.01 18.09
C GLN A 242 4.10 -9.37 18.83
N ALA A 243 4.33 -8.26 19.52
CA ALA A 243 3.28 -7.52 20.21
C ALA A 243 2.31 -6.88 19.20
N GLY A 244 2.83 -6.34 18.10
CA GLY A 244 2.02 -5.83 17.00
C GLY A 244 1.12 -6.91 16.38
N TYR A 245 1.67 -8.09 16.09
CA TYR A 245 0.92 -9.22 15.51
C TYR A 245 -0.22 -9.70 16.40
N GLN A 246 -0.02 -9.71 17.73
CA GLN A 246 -1.09 -10.04 18.66
C GLN A 246 -2.26 -9.06 18.53
N VAL A 247 -1.96 -7.76 18.61
CA VAL A 247 -3.00 -6.71 18.50
C VAL A 247 -3.71 -6.77 17.15
N VAL A 248 -2.96 -6.99 16.05
CA VAL A 248 -3.54 -7.13 14.71
C VAL A 248 -4.44 -8.36 14.63
N SER A 249 -4.00 -9.50 15.15
CA SER A 249 -4.79 -10.72 15.14
C SER A 249 -6.11 -10.56 15.91
N ASP A 250 -6.08 -9.84 17.04
CA ASP A 250 -7.22 -9.70 17.94
C ASP A 250 -8.22 -8.61 17.50
N THR A 251 -7.75 -7.54 16.84
CA THR A 251 -8.57 -6.33 16.61
C THR A 251 -8.81 -5.97 15.14
N PHE A 252 -7.92 -6.38 14.21
CA PHE A 252 -8.01 -5.98 12.79
C PHE A 252 -8.90 -6.94 12.02
N SER A 253 -9.66 -6.39 11.06
CA SER A 253 -10.42 -7.18 10.10
C SER A 253 -9.53 -7.67 8.95
N GLU A 254 -9.94 -8.73 8.26
CA GLU A 254 -9.18 -9.33 7.15
C GLU A 254 -8.68 -8.33 6.10
N PRO A 255 -9.52 -7.43 5.52
CA PRO A 255 -9.02 -6.46 4.54
C PRO A 255 -7.99 -5.49 5.11
N GLU A 256 -8.04 -5.20 6.42
CA GLU A 256 -7.05 -4.35 7.09
C GLU A 256 -5.72 -5.07 7.25
N LYS A 257 -5.73 -6.40 7.46
CA LYS A 257 -4.51 -7.25 7.51
C LYS A 257 -3.81 -7.32 6.16
N CYS A 258 -4.57 -7.39 5.06
CA CYS A 258 -4.03 -7.49 3.71
C CYS A 258 -3.23 -6.25 3.26
N GLY A 259 -3.57 -5.07 3.79
CA GLY A 259 -2.82 -3.84 3.55
C GLY A 259 -1.65 -3.59 4.51
N LEU A 260 -1.39 -4.50 5.46
CA LEU A 260 -0.35 -4.33 6.47
C LEU A 260 1.04 -4.57 5.89
N MET A 261 1.91 -3.57 6.01
CA MET A 261 3.32 -3.63 5.64
C MET A 261 4.19 -3.44 6.88
N GLU A 262 5.36 -4.07 6.88
CA GLU A 262 6.34 -3.98 7.97
C GLU A 262 7.73 -3.69 7.41
N LEU A 263 8.44 -2.74 8.02
CA LEU A 263 9.82 -2.40 7.67
C LEU A 263 10.68 -2.39 8.93
N GLU A 264 11.82 -3.10 8.92
CA GLU A 264 12.75 -3.11 10.05
C GLU A 264 13.74 -1.93 9.92
N PRO A 265 13.70 -0.90 10.80
CA PRO A 265 14.63 0.22 10.75
C PRO A 265 16.05 -0.16 11.20
N PHE A 266 16.18 -1.19 12.03
CA PHE A 266 17.46 -1.67 12.49
C PHE A 266 17.36 -3.14 12.89
N GLN A 267 18.49 -3.83 12.84
CA GLN A 267 18.58 -5.20 13.33
C GLN A 267 19.03 -5.20 14.79
N LEU A 268 18.17 -5.70 15.67
CA LEU A 268 18.53 -5.91 17.07
C LEU A 268 19.44 -7.15 17.21
N PRO A 269 20.44 -7.09 18.11
CA PRO A 269 21.27 -8.26 18.40
C PRO A 269 20.42 -9.36 19.05
N MET A 270 20.86 -10.63 18.91
CA MET A 270 20.18 -11.73 19.59
C MET A 270 20.28 -11.57 21.10
N MET A 271 19.25 -12.04 21.79
CA MET A 271 19.22 -12.14 23.24
C MET A 271 19.90 -13.43 23.67
N ALA A 272 20.64 -13.37 24.77
CA ALA A 272 21.28 -14.53 25.38
C ALA A 272 21.24 -14.43 26.89
N ILE A 273 21.37 -15.58 27.56
CA ILE A 273 21.41 -15.65 29.02
C ILE A 273 22.77 -15.13 29.51
N PRO A 274 22.80 -14.05 30.32
CA PRO A 274 24.03 -13.52 30.88
C PRO A 274 24.48 -14.35 32.10
N THR A 275 25.78 -14.57 32.21
CA THR A 275 26.45 -15.20 33.35
C THR A 275 27.61 -14.34 33.81
N ARG A 276 28.02 -14.46 35.07
CA ARG A 276 29.27 -13.85 35.53
C ARG A 276 30.45 -14.37 34.70
N LYS A 277 31.53 -13.58 34.66
CA LYS A 277 32.78 -14.00 34.04
C LYS A 277 33.27 -15.31 34.69
N ASN A 278 33.81 -16.21 33.86
CA ASN A 278 34.35 -17.50 34.29
C ASN A 278 33.34 -18.36 35.08
N PHE A 279 32.07 -18.37 34.65
CA PHE A 279 31.04 -19.21 35.27
C PHE A 279 31.31 -20.71 34.98
N PRO A 280 31.50 -21.56 36.02
CA PRO A 280 31.95 -22.95 35.83
C PRO A 280 31.00 -23.81 34.98
N TYR A 281 29.68 -23.60 35.11
CA TYR A 281 28.67 -24.40 34.42
C TYR A 281 28.30 -23.88 33.02
N LYS A 282 28.97 -22.82 32.53
CA LYS A 282 28.65 -22.17 31.26
C LYS A 282 28.57 -23.14 30.08
N GLU A 283 29.50 -24.09 29.99
CA GLU A 283 29.53 -25.07 28.90
C GLU A 283 28.40 -26.09 28.99
N LEU A 284 28.01 -26.48 30.22
CA LEU A 284 26.87 -27.36 30.45
C LEU A 284 25.57 -26.72 29.91
N PHE A 285 25.32 -25.46 30.28
CA PHE A 285 24.14 -24.73 29.80
C PHE A 285 24.21 -24.51 28.29
N ARG A 286 25.38 -24.16 27.75
CA ARG A 286 25.56 -23.93 26.31
C ARG A 286 25.23 -25.17 25.49
N ARG A 287 25.77 -26.33 25.88
CA ARG A 287 25.51 -27.60 25.20
C ARG A 287 24.02 -27.93 25.21
N GLN A 288 23.36 -27.78 26.36
CA GLN A 288 21.94 -28.11 26.49
C GLN A 288 21.04 -27.15 25.70
N LEU A 289 21.32 -25.84 25.73
CA LEU A 289 20.54 -24.86 24.96
C LEU A 289 20.73 -25.02 23.45
N ARG A 290 21.94 -25.34 22.99
CA ARG A 290 22.19 -25.68 21.58
C ARG A 290 21.45 -26.95 21.17
N TRP A 291 21.52 -27.99 21.99
CA TRP A 291 20.77 -29.23 21.74
C TRP A 291 19.27 -28.96 21.64
N GLN A 292 18.67 -28.17 22.54
CA GLN A 292 17.24 -27.79 22.46
C GLN A 292 16.89 -27.09 21.15
N ARG A 293 17.81 -26.31 20.58
CA ARG A 293 17.64 -25.65 19.28
C ARG A 293 17.76 -26.65 18.13
N GLU A 294 18.75 -27.54 18.17
CA GLU A 294 18.98 -28.60 17.18
C GLU A 294 17.78 -29.54 17.06
N VAL A 295 17.20 -29.95 18.19
CA VAL A 295 16.00 -30.81 18.20
C VAL A 295 14.68 -30.05 18.02
N SER A 296 14.74 -28.75 17.65
CA SER A 296 13.57 -27.89 17.41
C SER A 296 12.60 -27.72 18.60
N LEU A 297 13.03 -27.97 19.84
CA LEU A 297 12.23 -27.64 21.02
C LEU A 297 12.00 -26.13 21.12
N VAL A 298 13.02 -25.32 20.81
CA VAL A 298 12.91 -23.85 20.77
C VAL A 298 11.87 -23.41 19.74
N ASN A 299 11.90 -23.97 18.52
CA ASN A 299 10.94 -23.66 17.46
C ASN A 299 9.50 -24.02 17.86
N ARG A 300 9.31 -25.12 18.61
CA ARG A 300 7.99 -25.52 19.12
C ARG A 300 7.47 -24.52 20.14
N GLU A 301 8.30 -24.14 21.12
CA GLU A 301 7.90 -23.15 22.13
C GLU A 301 7.66 -21.78 21.50
N GLU A 302 8.47 -21.37 20.52
CA GLU A 302 8.24 -20.13 19.76
C GLU A 302 6.88 -20.12 19.07
N ARG A 303 6.50 -21.20 18.37
CA ARG A 303 5.16 -21.28 17.73
C ARG A 303 4.02 -21.31 18.74
N LYS A 304 4.26 -21.81 19.95
CA LYS A 304 3.25 -21.93 21.00
C LYS A 304 3.01 -20.62 21.74
N TRP A 305 4.08 -19.90 22.07
CA TRP A 305 4.03 -18.72 22.94
C TRP A 305 4.12 -17.40 22.18
N ILE A 306 4.70 -17.39 20.97
CA ILE A 306 4.94 -16.17 20.22
C ILE A 306 3.91 -16.06 19.07
N PRO A 307 3.12 -14.97 19.05
CA PRO A 307 2.21 -14.68 17.94
C PRO A 307 2.95 -14.67 16.61
N GLN A 308 2.44 -15.45 15.67
CA GLN A 308 2.98 -15.50 14.31
C GLN A 308 2.41 -14.33 13.50
N LYS A 309 3.11 -13.98 12.41
CA LYS A 309 2.63 -12.95 11.49
C LYS A 309 1.23 -13.33 10.99
N PRO A 310 0.21 -12.45 11.15
CA PRO A 310 -1.13 -12.73 10.68
C PRO A 310 -1.09 -12.84 9.16
N LYS A 311 -1.68 -13.92 8.63
CA LYS A 311 -1.85 -14.10 7.19
C LYS A 311 -3.15 -13.42 6.78
N CYS A 312 -3.12 -12.72 5.67
CA CYS A 312 -4.33 -12.26 5.00
C CYS A 312 -4.95 -13.48 4.29
N GLU A 313 -6.13 -13.91 4.73
CA GLU A 313 -6.90 -14.94 4.02
C GLU A 313 -7.70 -14.28 2.89
N SER A 314 -7.06 -14.16 1.72
CA SER A 314 -7.62 -13.51 0.52
C SER A 314 -8.83 -14.22 -0.09
N GLY A 315 -9.37 -15.25 0.56
CA GLY A 315 -10.54 -16.03 0.12
C GLY A 315 -11.87 -15.59 0.74
N VAL A 316 -11.85 -14.80 1.82
CA VAL A 316 -13.08 -14.29 2.44
C VAL A 316 -13.32 -12.88 1.88
N GLY A 317 -14.30 -12.77 0.97
CA GLY A 317 -14.68 -11.53 0.29
C GLY A 317 -15.06 -10.43 1.27
N GLY A 318 -14.06 -9.66 1.71
CA GLY A 318 -14.26 -8.42 2.43
C GLY A 318 -14.81 -7.36 1.47
N PHE A 319 -15.99 -6.84 1.76
CA PHE A 319 -16.51 -5.68 1.05
C PHE A 319 -15.73 -4.43 1.47
N VAL A 320 -14.92 -3.89 0.56
CA VAL A 320 -14.29 -2.58 0.74
C VAL A 320 -15.27 -1.52 0.26
N SER A 321 -15.70 -0.63 1.16
CA SER A 321 -16.53 0.51 0.79
C SER A 321 -15.70 1.52 -0.01
N ILE A 322 -16.02 1.68 -1.29
CA ILE A 322 -15.35 2.63 -2.18
C ILE A 322 -15.90 4.04 -1.95
N GLY A 323 -15.01 4.98 -1.68
CA GLY A 323 -15.36 6.39 -1.44
C GLY A 323 -15.46 7.22 -2.72
N LEU A 324 -16.15 8.37 -2.66
CA LEU A 324 -16.21 9.32 -3.78
C LEU A 324 -14.83 9.86 -4.18
N THR A 325 -13.90 9.93 -3.23
CA THR A 325 -12.52 10.38 -3.44
C THR A 325 -11.74 9.46 -4.39
N GLU A 326 -12.07 8.17 -4.41
CA GLU A 326 -11.41 7.17 -5.25
C GLU A 326 -11.82 7.32 -6.72
N CYS A 327 -13.06 7.76 -6.96
CA CYS A 327 -13.60 8.05 -8.28
C CYS A 327 -13.25 9.45 -8.81
N ARG A 328 -12.34 10.20 -8.16
CA ARG A 328 -12.01 11.59 -8.52
C ARG A 328 -11.63 11.79 -9.99
N TYR A 329 -10.91 10.83 -10.58
CA TYR A 329 -10.48 10.94 -11.98
C TYR A 329 -11.65 10.78 -12.94
N ALA A 330 -12.57 9.84 -12.68
CA ALA A 330 -13.78 9.68 -13.46
C ALA A 330 -14.66 10.94 -13.42
N PHE A 331 -14.87 11.52 -12.22
CA PHE A 331 -15.64 12.76 -12.09
C PHE A 331 -14.98 13.95 -12.79
N ARG A 332 -13.64 14.06 -12.76
CA ARG A 332 -12.91 15.09 -13.50
C ARG A 332 -13.08 14.94 -15.01
N ILE A 333 -12.96 13.73 -15.55
CA ILE A 333 -13.15 13.46 -16.99
C ILE A 333 -14.57 13.83 -17.41
N PHE A 334 -15.57 13.43 -16.63
CA PHE A 334 -16.97 13.80 -16.88
C PHE A 334 -17.19 15.32 -16.84
N GLY A 335 -16.62 16.00 -15.85
CA GLY A 335 -16.68 17.46 -15.73
C GLY A 335 -16.03 18.20 -16.90
N TYR A 336 -14.84 17.79 -17.32
CA TYR A 336 -14.17 18.39 -18.48
C TYR A 336 -14.92 18.09 -19.80
N GLY A 337 -15.45 16.88 -19.96
CA GLY A 337 -16.23 16.50 -21.15
C GLY A 337 -17.53 17.31 -21.29
N THR A 338 -18.26 17.49 -20.19
CA THR A 338 -19.49 18.31 -20.18
C THR A 338 -19.18 19.80 -20.44
N ALA A 339 -18.11 20.34 -19.84
CA ALA A 339 -17.68 21.71 -20.10
C ALA A 339 -17.26 21.93 -21.57
N LEU A 340 -16.52 20.98 -22.16
CA LEU A 340 -16.12 21.03 -23.57
C LEU A 340 -17.34 20.98 -24.50
N SER A 341 -18.28 20.08 -24.24
CA SER A 341 -19.53 19.97 -25.01
C SER A 341 -20.33 21.29 -24.97
N PHE A 342 -20.46 21.89 -23.78
CA PHE A 342 -21.13 23.18 -23.62
C PHE A 342 -20.41 24.32 -24.35
N ALA A 343 -19.07 24.33 -24.33
CA ALA A 343 -18.27 25.31 -25.07
C ALA A 343 -18.46 25.18 -26.60
N VAL A 344 -18.47 23.95 -27.13
CA VAL A 344 -18.75 23.69 -28.55
C VAL A 344 -20.15 24.18 -28.93
N PHE A 345 -21.15 23.87 -28.10
CA PHE A 345 -22.53 24.33 -28.32
C PHE A 345 -22.64 25.87 -28.36
N ILE A 346 -21.97 26.57 -27.44
CA ILE A 346 -21.91 28.04 -27.46
C ILE A 346 -21.23 28.55 -28.74
N CYS A 347 -20.11 27.95 -29.14
CA CYS A 347 -19.41 28.33 -30.37
C CYS A 347 -20.30 28.15 -31.61
N GLU A 348 -21.10 27.09 -31.67
CA GLU A 348 -22.05 26.85 -32.76
C GLU A 348 -23.18 27.88 -32.77
N LEU A 349 -23.75 28.22 -31.61
CA LEU A 349 -24.76 29.27 -31.49
C LEU A 349 -24.22 30.64 -31.95
N ILE A 350 -23.03 31.01 -31.51
CA ILE A 350 -22.36 32.25 -31.93
C ILE A 350 -22.14 32.24 -33.44
N ARG A 351 -21.62 31.15 -34.01
CA ARG A 351 -21.40 31.02 -35.46
C ARG A 351 -22.69 31.08 -36.25
N SER A 352 -23.78 30.49 -35.75
CA SER A 352 -25.10 30.54 -36.35
C SER A 352 -25.65 31.98 -36.35
N HIS A 353 -25.54 32.66 -35.21
CA HIS A 353 -26.01 34.04 -35.05
C HIS A 353 -25.22 35.03 -35.95
N ILE A 354 -23.89 34.89 -36.03
CA ILE A 354 -23.05 35.70 -36.92
C ILE A 354 -23.42 35.46 -38.40
N LYS A 355 -23.65 34.20 -38.80
CA LYS A 355 -24.10 33.88 -40.17
C LYS A 355 -25.49 34.46 -40.47
N GLY A 356 -26.39 34.46 -39.48
CA GLY A 356 -27.71 35.11 -39.56
C GLY A 356 -27.60 36.60 -39.82
N ILE A 357 -26.80 37.32 -39.01
CA ILE A 357 -26.54 38.75 -39.17
C ILE A 357 -25.90 39.04 -40.54
N TYR A 358 -24.93 38.22 -40.97
CA TYR A 358 -24.27 38.38 -42.27
C TYR A 358 -25.24 38.17 -43.45
N LYS A 359 -26.19 37.23 -43.35
CA LYS A 359 -27.25 37.06 -44.35
C LYS A 359 -28.20 38.26 -44.43
N ILE A 360 -28.56 38.85 -43.29
CA ILE A 360 -29.41 40.06 -43.23
C ILE A 360 -28.69 41.25 -43.90
N PHE A 361 -27.40 41.46 -43.60
CA PHE A 361 -26.60 42.52 -44.22
C PHE A 361 -26.40 42.32 -45.74
N LYS A 362 -26.21 41.08 -46.20
CA LYS A 362 -26.05 40.77 -47.64
C LYS A 362 -27.38 40.82 -48.40
N GLY A 363 -28.50 40.51 -47.75
CA GLY A 363 -29.85 40.68 -48.28
C GLY A 363 -30.22 42.14 -48.50
N SER A 364 -29.87 43.02 -47.55
CA SER A 364 -30.13 44.46 -47.67
C SER A 364 -29.36 45.13 -48.82
N ARG A 365 -28.17 44.62 -49.19
CA ARG A 365 -27.39 45.11 -50.35
C ARG A 365 -27.93 44.68 -51.71
N ARG A 366 -28.82 43.68 -51.79
CA ARG A 366 -29.35 43.15 -53.05
C ARG A 366 -30.70 43.77 -53.44
N VAL A 367 -31.29 44.59 -52.57
CA VAL A 367 -32.55 45.34 -52.81
C VAL A 367 -32.26 46.78 -53.31
N GLN A 368 -30.99 47.20 -53.32
CA GLN A 368 -30.56 48.55 -53.73
C GLN A 368 -30.04 48.65 -55.17
N TYR A 369 -30.29 47.66 -56.03
CA TYR A 369 -30.00 47.69 -57.47
C TYR A 369 -31.23 47.37 -58.29
#